data_AF-A0A6V8PUP0-F1
#
_entry.id   AF-A0A6V8PUP0-F1
#
_cell.length_a   1.000
_cell.length_b   1.000
_cell.length_c   1.000
_cell.angle_alpha   90.00
_cell.angle_beta   90.00
_cell.angle_gamma   90.00
#
_symmetry.space_group_name_H-M   'P 1'
#
loop_
_entity.id
_entity.type
_entity.pdbx_description
1 polymer ?
#
loop_
_entity_poly.entity_id
_entity_poly.type
_entity_poly.pdbx_seq_one_letter_code
_entity_poly.pdbx_strand_id
1 'polypeptide(L)' 'FPSLTTQFLESTYLFRIFPQSRFFGQHFMSYWDHGQEKKVDWVSGAALMVRREAIEKTGLLDEGFFMYSEEVDWCYR' A
#
# COMPACT_ATOMS: atom_id res chain seq x y z
N PHE A 1 5.53 3.42 -0.42
CA PHE A 1 4.90 3.66 -1.73
C PHE A 1 5.58 2.77 -2.78
N PRO A 2 4.89 2.34 -3.84
CA PRO A 2 5.54 1.55 -4.90
C PRO A 2 6.73 2.30 -5.52
N SER A 3 7.85 1.60 -5.62
CA SER A 3 9.09 2.07 -6.22
C SER A 3 9.78 0.93 -6.96
N LEU A 4 10.73 1.23 -7.84
CA LEU A 4 11.49 0.20 -8.53
C LEU A 4 12.18 -0.77 -7.56
N THR A 5 12.68 -0.25 -6.44
CA THR A 5 13.31 -1.07 -5.40
C THR A 5 12.31 -1.99 -4.73
N THR A 6 11.12 -1.51 -4.36
CA THR A 6 10.12 -2.38 -3.71
C THR A 6 9.62 -3.45 -4.66
N GLN A 7 9.41 -3.13 -5.95
CA GLN A 7 9.01 -4.11 -6.97
C GLN A 7 10.10 -5.16 -7.20
N PHE A 8 11.36 -4.72 -7.28
CA PHE A 8 12.49 -5.63 -7.41
C PHE A 8 12.56 -6.60 -6.22
N LEU A 9 12.52 -6.08 -4.99
CA LEU A 9 12.56 -6.90 -3.77
C LEU A 9 11.38 -7.88 -3.69
N GLU A 10 10.18 -7.43 -4.05
CA GLU A 10 9.00 -8.28 -4.10
C GLU A 10 9.15 -9.44 -5.10
N SER A 11 9.64 -9.15 -6.31
CA SER A 11 9.85 -10.17 -7.36
C SER A 11 10.83 -11.27 -6.96
N THR A 12 11.77 -10.98 -6.05
CA THR A 12 12.75 -11.96 -5.56
C THR A 12 12.19 -12.89 -4.48
N TYR A 13 10.99 -12.63 -3.95
CA TYR A 13 10.37 -13.36 -2.85
C TYR A 13 11.20 -13.39 -1.53
N LEU A 14 12.28 -12.61 -1.42
CA LEU A 14 13.14 -12.57 -0.23
C LEU A 14 12.40 -12.12 1.04
N PHE A 15 11.31 -11.37 0.88
CA PHE A 15 10.41 -11.00 1.98
C PHE A 15 9.85 -12.23 2.73
N ARG A 16 9.71 -13.39 2.08
CA ARG A 16 9.24 -14.63 2.72
C ARG A 16 10.32 -15.27 3.61
N ILE A 17 11.59 -15.16 3.21
CA ILE A 17 12.72 -15.74 3.93
C ILE A 17 13.15 -14.81 5.08
N PHE A 18 13.12 -13.49 4.85
CA PHE A 18 13.51 -12.48 5.83
C PHE A 18 12.35 -11.52 6.17
N PRO A 19 11.23 -12.00 6.71
CA PRO A 19 10.02 -11.19 6.91
C PRO A 19 10.21 -10.09 7.96
N GLN A 20 11.09 -10.30 8.93
CA GLN A 20 11.39 -9.31 9.98
C GLN A 20 12.39 -8.24 9.52
N SER A 21 13.00 -8.38 8.33
CA SER A 21 13.88 -7.36 7.80
C SER A 21 13.06 -6.17 7.29
N ARG A 22 13.40 -4.97 7.78
CA ARG A 22 12.77 -3.72 7.31
C ARG A 22 13.00 -3.45 5.82
N PHE A 23 14.07 -4.01 5.27
CA PHE A 23 14.42 -3.85 3.86
C PHE A 23 13.67 -4.86 2.99
N PHE A 24 13.79 -6.15 3.26
CA PHE A 24 13.15 -7.19 2.43
C PHE A 24 11.64 -7.26 2.64
N GLY A 25 11.17 -7.06 3.87
CA GLY A 25 9.74 -7.06 4.22
C GLY A 25 9.04 -5.72 4.02
N GLN A 26 9.65 -4.75 3.33
CA GLN A 26 9.14 -3.39 3.23
C GLN A 26 7.76 -3.31 2.57
N HIS A 27 7.54 -4.03 1.47
CA HIS A 27 6.31 -3.98 0.69
C HIS A 27 5.09 -4.38 1.53
N PHE A 28 5.15 -5.54 2.19
CA PHE A 28 4.06 -6.07 3.04
C PHE A 28 4.13 -5.60 4.49
N MET A 29 5.14 -4.79 4.82
CA MET A 29 5.45 -4.35 6.18
C MET A 29 5.46 -5.52 7.18
N SER A 30 6.01 -6.67 6.78
CA SER A 30 5.92 -7.94 7.53
C SER A 30 6.67 -7.95 8.87
N TYR A 31 7.47 -6.92 9.13
CA TYR A 31 8.16 -6.66 10.39
C TYR A 31 7.33 -5.83 11.38
N TRP A 32 6.11 -5.45 11.00
CA TRP A 32 5.21 -4.64 11.81
C TRP A 32 3.95 -5.45 12.18
N ASP A 33 3.47 -5.21 13.40
CA ASP A 33 2.21 -5.74 13.89
C ASP A 33 1.04 -4.91 13.34
N HIS A 34 0.30 -5.48 12.39
CA HIS A 34 -0.88 -4.87 11.75
C HIS A 34 -2.06 -4.66 12.72
N GLY A 35 -1.98 -5.15 13.96
CA GLY A 35 -2.93 -4.83 15.03
C GLY A 35 -2.68 -3.45 15.67
N GLN A 36 -1.57 -2.78 15.35
CA GLN A 36 -1.25 -1.45 15.83
C GLN A 36 -1.62 -0.37 14.80
N GLU A 37 -1.75 0.88 15.24
CA GLU A 37 -1.93 2.00 14.32
C GLU A 37 -0.59 2.48 13.77
N LYS A 38 -0.54 2.79 12.47
CA LYS A 38 0.65 3.33 11.84
C LYS A 38 0.28 4.23 10.66
N LYS A 39 1.03 5.31 10.49
CA LYS A 39 1.00 6.09 9.24
C LYS A 39 1.64 5.28 8.13
N VAL A 40 0.90 5.08 7.05
CA VAL A 40 1.31 4.38 5.85
C VAL A 40 0.97 5.22 4.63
N ASP A 41 1.63 4.95 3.50
CA ASP A 41 1.44 5.73 2.28
C ASP A 41 0.13 5.38 1.57
N TRP A 42 -0.33 4.13 1.69
CA TRP A 42 -1.57 3.61 1.12
C TRP A 42 -1.99 2.33 1.87
N VAL A 43 -3.24 1.90 1.70
CA VAL A 43 -3.76 0.62 2.22
C VAL A 43 -4.55 -0.08 1.11
N SER A 44 -4.77 -1.40 1.24
CA SER A 44 -5.50 -2.18 0.24
C SER A 44 -6.94 -1.66 0.03
N GLY A 45 -7.36 -1.59 -1.24
CA GLY A 45 -8.72 -1.23 -1.62
C GLY A 45 -9.79 -2.23 -1.18
N ALA A 46 -9.41 -3.43 -0.73
CA ALA A 46 -10.34 -4.46 -0.27
C ALA A 46 -11.20 -4.00 0.92
N ALA A 47 -10.67 -3.11 1.77
CA ALA A 47 -11.42 -2.48 2.86
C ALA A 47 -10.80 -1.12 3.20
N LEU A 48 -11.38 -0.06 2.65
CA LEU A 48 -10.95 1.33 2.88
C LEU A 48 -12.07 2.13 3.54
N MET A 49 -11.76 2.80 4.65
CA MET A 49 -12.66 3.75 5.30
C MET A 49 -11.99 5.12 5.33
N VAL A 50 -12.64 6.10 4.71
CA VAL A 50 -12.12 7.45 4.58
C VAL A 50 -13.15 8.47 5.03
N ARG A 51 -12.67 9.66 5.40
CA ARG A 51 -13.55 10.80 5.71
C ARG A 51 -14.24 11.26 4.43
N ARG A 52 -15.50 11.66 4.54
CA ARG A 52 -16.25 12.25 3.41
C ARG A 52 -15.54 13.45 2.79
N GLU A 53 -14.95 14.31 3.62
CA GLU A 53 -14.17 15.47 3.17
C GLU A 53 -12.98 15.09 2.29
N ALA A 54 -12.37 13.92 2.52
CA ALA A 54 -11.28 13.44 1.67
C ALA A 54 -11.81 13.10 0.27
N ILE A 55 -12.94 12.39 0.18
CA ILE A 55 -13.60 12.06 -1.10
C ILE A 55 -14.01 13.34 -1.84
N GLU A 56 -14.57 14.33 -1.15
CA GLU A 56 -14.99 15.59 -1.77
C GLU A 56 -13.80 16.39 -2.33
N LYS A 57 -12.61 16.24 -1.73
CA LYS A 57 -11.39 16.91 -2.16
C LYS A 57 -10.65 16.17 -3.29
N THR A 58 -10.48 14.85 -3.17
CA THR A 58 -9.65 14.05 -4.08
C THR A 58 -10.46 13.39 -5.20
N GLY A 59 -11.79 13.31 -5.05
CA GLY A 59 -12.67 12.60 -5.97
C GLY A 59 -12.79 11.11 -5.65
N LEU A 60 -13.36 10.34 -6.57
CA LEU A 60 -13.47 8.89 -6.45
C LEU A 60 -12.20 8.18 -6.95
N LEU A 61 -12.20 6.85 -6.87
CA LEU A 61 -11.20 5.99 -7.52
C LEU A 61 -11.20 6.25 -9.03
N ASP A 62 -10.03 6.21 -9.65
CA ASP A 62 -9.88 6.43 -11.08
C ASP A 62 -10.34 5.20 -11.87
N GLU A 63 -11.39 5.36 -12.69
CA GLU A 63 -11.99 4.31 -13.52
C GLU A 63 -11.06 3.83 -14.65
N GLY A 64 -9.94 4.53 -14.91
CA GLY A 64 -8.89 4.08 -15.81
C GLY A 64 -8.13 2.85 -15.30
N PHE A 65 -8.19 2.58 -13.99
CA PHE A 65 -7.70 1.35 -13.39
C PHE A 65 -8.84 0.34 -13.26
N PHE A 66 -8.70 -0.81 -13.91
CA PHE A 66 -9.68 -1.89 -13.74
C PHE A 66 -9.51 -2.61 -12.39
N MET A 67 -8.27 -2.75 -11.88
CA MET A 67 -7.96 -3.42 -10.59
C MET A 67 -6.50 -3.19 -10.12
N TYR A 68 -6.28 -3.24 -8.79
CA TYR A 68 -5.00 -3.31 -8.05
C TYR A 68 -4.15 -2.04 -7.92
N SER A 69 -4.57 -0.90 -8.45
CA SER A 69 -3.77 0.34 -8.36
C SER A 69 -4.59 1.61 -8.23
N GLU A 70 -5.91 1.49 -8.36
CA GLU A 70 -6.88 2.56 -8.14
C GLU A 70 -6.76 3.16 -6.74
N GLU A 71 -6.55 2.34 -5.71
CA GLU A 71 -6.43 2.80 -4.33
C GLU A 71 -5.08 3.46 -4.06
N VAL A 72 -4.02 2.97 -4.72
CA VAL A 72 -2.67 3.50 -4.57
C VAL A 72 -2.59 4.89 -5.18
N ASP A 73 -3.17 5.05 -6.37
CA ASP A 73 -3.34 6.35 -7.02
C ASP A 73 -4.19 7.29 -6.16
N TRP A 74 -5.32 6.82 -5.63
CA TRP A 74 -6.20 7.63 -4.79
C TRP A 74 -5.53 8.13 -3.50
N CYS A 75 -4.75 7.27 -2.82
CA CYS A 75 -3.99 7.66 -1.63
C CYS A 75 -2.83 8.64 -1.93
N TYR A 76 -2.37 8.70 -3.17
CA TYR A 76 -1.32 9.62 -3.61
C TYR A 76 -1.86 11.03 -3.92
N ARG A 77 -3.12 11.13 -4.39
CA ARG A 77 -3.81 12.39 -4.73
C ARG A 77 -4.33 13.15 -3.50
#